data_AF-A0AAU6JK99-F1
#
_entry.id   AF-A0AAU6JK99-F1
#
_cell.length_a   1.000
_cell.length_b   1.000
_cell.length_c   1.000
_cell.angle_alpha   90.00
_cell.angle_beta   90.00
_cell.angle_gamma   90.00
#
_symmetry.space_group_name_H-M   'P 1'
#
loop_
_entity.id
_entity.type
_entity.pdbx_description
1 polymer ?
#
loop_
_entity_poly.entity_id
_entity_poly.type
_entity_poly.pdbx_seq_one_letter_code
_entity_poly.pdbx_strand_id
1 'polypeptide(L)'
;MARWDEDPVYKKINGQFREFFAISHMAAALGRSTKTLYKWESLGHFPGATWIYNSESKNGRRRLYTRRQIEGVVVIAYEEGVLSGTKRFISHTQFPARCHELFRQTRAVLPEPVEDWS
;
A
#
# COMPACT_ATOMS: atom_id res chain seq x y z
N MET A 1 0.95 14.13 -14.23
CA MET A 1 1.36 13.05 -13.30
C MET A 1 0.23 12.03 -13.33
N ALA A 2 0.53 10.75 -13.56
CA ALA A 2 -0.48 9.68 -13.53
C ALA A 2 -1.12 9.62 -12.13
N ARG A 3 -2.44 9.42 -12.04
CA ARG A 3 -3.09 9.21 -10.75
C ARG A 3 -2.62 7.87 -10.17
N TRP A 4 -2.47 7.82 -8.84
CA TRP A 4 -1.94 6.63 -8.19
C TRP A 4 -2.88 5.43 -8.29
N ASP A 5 -4.15 5.65 -8.63
CA ASP A 5 -5.20 4.64 -8.72
C ASP A 5 -5.54 4.23 -10.17
N GLU A 6 -4.74 4.67 -11.15
CA GLU A 6 -4.82 4.20 -12.53
C GLU A 6 -4.33 2.75 -12.65
N ASP A 7 -4.96 1.98 -13.54
CA ASP A 7 -4.62 0.58 -13.86
C ASP A 7 -4.48 -0.34 -12.61
N PRO A 8 -5.54 -0.50 -11.80
CA PRO A 8 -5.51 -1.44 -10.68
C PRO A 8 -5.35 -2.90 -11.16
N VAL A 9 -4.82 -3.73 -10.26
CA VAL A 9 -4.68 -5.16 -10.46
C VAL A 9 -5.91 -5.86 -9.90
N TYR A 10 -6.71 -6.45 -10.77
CA TYR A 10 -7.83 -7.28 -10.34
C TYR A 10 -7.38 -8.72 -10.09
N LYS A 11 -7.78 -9.28 -8.94
CA LYS A 11 -7.53 -10.68 -8.60
C LYS A 11 -8.81 -11.36 -8.17
N LYS A 12 -9.01 -12.57 -8.67
CA LYS A 12 -10.11 -13.44 -8.27
C LYS A 12 -9.79 -14.06 -6.91
N ILE A 13 -10.57 -13.72 -5.89
CA ILE A 13 -10.45 -14.25 -4.52
C ILE A 13 -11.84 -14.69 -4.08
N ASN A 14 -11.97 -15.95 -3.67
CA ASN A 14 -13.26 -16.57 -3.30
C ASN A 14 -14.32 -16.42 -4.40
N GLY A 15 -13.93 -16.63 -5.66
CA GLY A 15 -14.86 -16.59 -6.81
C GLY A 15 -15.18 -15.18 -7.33
N GLN A 16 -14.83 -14.12 -6.60
CA GLN A 16 -15.12 -12.73 -6.96
C GLN A 16 -13.85 -11.96 -7.34
N PHE A 17 -13.94 -11.07 -8.33
CA PHE A 17 -12.85 -10.16 -8.67
C PHE A 17 -12.79 -9.02 -7.65
N ARG A 18 -11.57 -8.72 -7.20
CA ARG A 18 -11.29 -7.70 -6.19
C ARG A 18 -10.14 -6.82 -6.65
N GLU A 19 -10.26 -5.52 -6.36
CA GLU A 19 -9.30 -4.49 -6.72
C GLU A 19 -8.07 -4.50 -5.79
N PHE A 20 -6.89 -4.51 -6.38
CA PHE A 20 -5.62 -4.36 -5.67
C PHE A 20 -4.69 -3.39 -6.39
N PHE A 21 -3.67 -2.95 -5.68
CA PHE A 21 -2.68 -2.01 -6.17
C PHE A 21 -1.27 -2.54 -5.90
N ALA A 22 -0.35 -2.28 -6.82
CA ALA A 22 1.05 -2.66 -6.63
C ALA A 22 1.77 -1.65 -5.73
N ILE A 23 2.99 -1.97 -5.33
CA ILE A 23 3.84 -1.02 -4.57
C ILE A 23 4.11 0.28 -5.32
N SER A 24 4.10 0.27 -6.65
CA SER A 24 4.24 1.47 -7.49
C SER A 24 3.11 2.47 -7.26
N HIS A 25 1.87 1.99 -7.13
CA HIS A 25 0.69 2.80 -6.83
C HIS A 25 0.80 3.44 -5.44
N MET A 26 1.16 2.67 -4.41
CA MET A 26 1.44 3.20 -3.05
C MET A 26 2.55 4.27 -3.07
N ALA A 27 3.62 4.03 -3.83
CA ALA A 27 4.73 4.98 -3.96
C ALA A 27 4.29 6.27 -4.66
N ALA A 28 3.51 6.16 -5.74
CA ALA A 28 2.93 7.29 -6.45
C ALA A 28 2.01 8.12 -5.55
N ALA A 29 1.14 7.45 -4.78
CA ALA A 29 0.23 8.10 -3.83
C ALA A 29 0.97 8.93 -2.78
N LEU A 30 2.15 8.47 -2.34
CA LEU A 30 3.01 9.15 -1.37
C LEU A 30 3.99 10.14 -2.01
N GLY A 31 4.03 10.27 -3.34
CA GLY A 31 5.05 11.06 -4.02
C GLY A 31 6.47 10.60 -3.68
N ARG A 32 6.69 9.29 -3.51
CA ARG A 32 7.97 8.66 -3.17
C ARG A 32 8.37 7.64 -4.23
N SER A 33 9.64 7.23 -4.21
CA SER A 33 10.11 6.10 -5.01
C SER A 33 9.77 4.77 -4.33
N THR A 34 9.59 3.71 -5.12
CA THR A 34 9.44 2.34 -4.58
C THR A 34 10.64 1.93 -3.72
N LYS A 35 11.86 2.35 -4.10
CA LYS A 35 13.09 2.16 -3.30
C LYS A 35 13.00 2.79 -1.92
N THR A 36 12.37 3.96 -1.80
CA THR A 36 12.12 4.61 -0.51
C THR A 36 11.21 3.77 0.37
N LEU A 37 10.12 3.23 -0.18
CA LEU A 37 9.22 2.37 0.57
C LEU A 37 9.89 1.06 1.03
N TYR A 38 10.67 0.42 0.15
CA TYR A 38 11.46 -0.75 0.54
C TYR A 38 12.45 -0.43 1.67
N LYS A 39 13.08 0.76 1.61
CA LYS A 39 13.95 1.23 2.69
C LYS A 39 13.16 1.42 3.99
N TRP A 40 11.99 2.06 3.96
CA TRP A 40 11.16 2.23 5.14
C TRP A 40 10.74 0.90 5.75
N GLU A 41 10.34 -0.07 4.93
CA GLU A 41 10.02 -1.42 5.39
C GLU A 41 11.23 -2.11 6.05
N SER A 42 12.40 -2.06 5.42
CA SER A 42 13.64 -2.66 5.98
C SER A 42 14.05 -2.04 7.32
N LEU A 43 13.70 -0.78 7.56
CA LEU A 43 13.96 -0.05 8.80
C LEU A 43 12.82 -0.19 9.83
N GLY A 44 11.75 -0.94 9.51
CA GLY A 44 10.57 -1.07 10.38
C GLY A 44 9.72 0.20 10.48
N HIS A 45 9.87 1.14 9.55
CA HIS A 45 9.06 2.36 9.47
C HIS A 45 7.78 2.18 8.66
N PHE A 46 7.63 1.05 7.99
CA PHE A 46 6.47 0.74 7.17
C PHE A 46 6.15 -0.75 7.24
N PRO A 47 4.87 -1.14 7.33
CA PRO A 47 4.50 -2.55 7.31
C PRO A 47 4.78 -3.19 5.94
N GLY A 48 5.17 -4.47 5.96
CA GLY A 48 5.23 -5.28 4.75
C GLY A 48 3.84 -5.48 4.14
N ALA A 49 3.80 -5.78 2.84
CA ALA A 49 2.54 -5.98 2.12
C ALA A 49 1.73 -7.15 2.71
N THR A 50 0.44 -6.93 2.93
CA THR A 50 -0.47 -7.95 3.43
C THR A 50 -0.64 -9.09 2.43
N TRP A 51 -0.83 -8.76 1.15
CA TRP A 51 -1.06 -9.75 0.10
C TRP A 51 0.19 -9.87 -0.78
N ILE A 52 0.71 -11.09 -0.86
CA ILE A 52 1.83 -11.43 -1.71
C ILE A 52 1.33 -12.44 -2.73
N TYR A 53 1.17 -11.98 -3.97
CA TYR A 53 0.84 -12.84 -5.09
C TYR A 53 2.12 -13.46 -5.64
N ASN A 54 2.23 -14.79 -5.61
CA ASN A 54 3.35 -15.51 -6.21
C ASN A 54 2.91 -16.03 -7.59
N SER A 55 3.45 -15.47 -8.67
CA SER A 55 3.36 -16.10 -9.99
C SER A 55 4.47 -17.14 -10.16
N GLU A 56 4.28 -18.12 -11.04
CA GLU A 56 5.29 -19.14 -11.39
C GLU A 56 6.58 -18.58 -12.01
N SER A 57 6.55 -17.35 -12.54
CA SER A 57 7.78 -16.70 -13.05
C SER A 57 8.73 -16.26 -11.92
N LYS A 58 10.05 -16.29 -12.17
CA LYS A 58 11.08 -15.83 -11.21
C LYS A 58 10.87 -14.39 -10.71
N ASN A 59 10.23 -13.53 -11.51
CA ASN A 59 9.90 -12.14 -11.15
C ASN A 59 8.43 -11.98 -10.70
N GLY A 60 7.82 -13.10 -10.30
CA GLY A 60 6.39 -13.25 -10.14
C GLY A 60 5.79 -12.76 -8.82
N ARG A 61 6.65 -12.49 -7.84
CA ARG A 61 6.22 -12.13 -6.49
C ARG A 61 5.80 -10.66 -6.46
N ARG A 62 4.49 -10.41 -6.42
CA ARG A 62 3.91 -9.06 -6.40
C ARG A 62 3.31 -8.75 -5.04
N ARG A 63 3.69 -7.59 -4.50
CA ARG A 63 3.10 -6.99 -3.31
C ARG A 63 1.83 -6.26 -3.70
N LEU A 64 0.71 -6.64 -3.10
CA LEU A 64 -0.61 -6.09 -3.36
C LEU A 64 -1.15 -5.39 -2.11
N TYR A 65 -1.72 -4.21 -2.32
CA TYR A 65 -2.34 -3.36 -1.30
C TYR A 65 -3.78 -3.08 -1.71
N THR A 66 -4.65 -2.83 -0.74
CA THR A 66 -6.02 -2.37 -1.02
C THR A 66 -6.08 -0.85 -1.14
N ARG A 67 -7.11 -0.34 -1.79
CA ARG A 67 -7.44 1.09 -1.82
C ARG A 67 -7.43 1.71 -0.41
N ARG A 68 -8.13 1.06 0.52
CA ARG A 68 -8.21 1.45 1.94
C ARG A 68 -6.84 1.55 2.61
N GLN A 69 -5.91 0.65 2.30
CA GLN A 69 -4.55 0.74 2.83
C GLN A 69 -3.79 1.94 2.27
N ILE A 70 -3.85 2.18 0.95
CA ILE A 70 -3.15 3.31 0.33
C ILE A 70 -3.69 4.63 0.85
N GLU A 71 -5.01 4.82 0.80
CA GLU A 71 -5.66 6.04 1.27
C GLU A 71 -5.39 6.30 2.75
N GLY A 72 -5.51 5.27 3.59
CA GLY A 72 -5.22 5.38 5.03
C GLY A 72 -3.76 5.76 5.29
N VAL A 73 -2.80 5.18 4.57
CA VAL A 73 -1.39 5.55 4.69
C VAL A 73 -1.15 7.00 4.27
N VAL A 74 -1.77 7.45 3.17
CA VAL A 74 -1.65 8.84 2.71
C VAL A 74 -2.14 9.82 3.79
N VAL A 75 -3.32 9.56 4.36
CA VAL A 75 -3.86 10.38 5.46
C VAL A 75 -2.90 10.43 6.64
N ILE A 76 -2.43 9.27 7.13
CA ILE A 76 -1.45 9.21 8.23
C ILE A 76 -0.17 9.97 7.86
N ALA A 77 0.35 9.82 6.65
CA ALA A 77 1.58 10.46 6.21
C ALA A 77 1.47 11.99 6.15
N TYR A 78 0.30 12.52 5.79
CA TYR A 78 0.01 13.96 5.85
C TYR A 78 -0.07 14.47 7.28
N GLU A 79 -0.85 13.81 8.14
CA GLU A 79 -1.06 14.21 9.54
C GLU A 79 0.23 14.18 10.36
N GLU A 80 1.08 13.17 10.11
CA GLU A 80 2.37 13.01 10.78
C GLU A 80 3.47 13.89 10.15
N GLY A 81 3.16 14.66 9.10
CA GLY A 81 4.09 15.58 8.44
C GLY A 81 5.20 14.90 7.62
N VAL A 82 5.02 13.62 7.26
CA VAL A 82 5.96 12.83 6.43
C VAL A 82 5.94 13.29 4.97
N LEU A 83 4.78 13.76 4.49
CA LEU A 83 4.62 14.27 3.11
C LEU A 83 4.84 15.78 2.99
N SER A 84 4.49 16.55 4.02
CA SER A 84 4.62 18.01 4.01
C SER A 84 6.07 18.50 4.19
N GLY A 85 6.99 17.60 4.56
CA GLY A 85 8.39 17.95 4.84
C GLY A 85 8.58 18.71 6.15
N THR A 86 7.52 18.87 6.96
CA THR A 86 7.59 19.58 8.24
C THR A 86 8.30 18.76 9.33
N LYS A 87 8.37 17.43 9.17
CA LYS A 87 9.14 16.54 10.05
C LYS A 87 10.39 16.03 9.35
N ARG A 88 11.55 16.20 10.00
CA ARG A 88 12.85 15.80 9.46
C ARG A 88 13.11 14.29 9.52
N PHE A 89 12.52 13.60 10.51
CA PHE A 89 12.75 12.17 10.74
C PHE A 89 11.45 11.43 11.06
N ILE A 90 11.18 10.34 10.32
CA ILE A 90 10.00 9.47 10.52
C ILE A 90 10.01 8.83 11.92
N SER A 91 11.19 8.53 12.45
CA SER A 91 11.36 7.97 13.80
C SER A 91 10.81 8.86 14.92
N HIS A 92 10.57 10.15 14.66
CA HIS A 92 10.01 11.10 15.62
C HIS A 92 8.50 11.30 15.44
N THR A 93 7.83 10.42 14.69
CA THR A 93 6.40 10.51 14.38
C THR A 93 5.69 9.22 14.79
N GLN A 94 4.37 9.25 14.86
CA GLN A 94 3.57 8.03 15.05
C GLN A 94 3.28 7.31 13.72
N PHE A 95 3.86 7.78 12.61
CA PHE A 95 3.65 7.20 11.28
C PHE A 95 3.87 5.68 11.24
N PRO A 96 5.00 5.13 11.72
CA PRO A 96 5.20 3.67 11.69
C PRO A 96 4.10 2.94 12.46
N ALA A 97 3.87 3.31 13.72
CA ALA A 97 2.91 2.65 14.59
C ALA A 97 1.49 2.67 14.00
N ARG A 98 1.06 3.82 13.47
CA ARG A 98 -0.25 4.00 12.84
C ARG A 98 -0.39 3.22 11.53
N CYS A 99 0.64 3.15 10.71
CA CYS A 99 0.62 2.33 9.50
C CYS A 99 0.55 0.83 9.84
N HIS A 100 1.33 0.37 10.83
CA HIS A 100 1.26 -1.01 11.31
C HIS A 100 -0.14 -1.35 11.84
N GLU A 101 -0.75 -0.43 12.59
CA GLU A 101 -2.11 -0.58 13.11
C GLU A 101 -3.14 -0.67 11.99
N LEU A 102 -3.09 0.24 11.02
CA LEU A 102 -3.94 0.21 9.83
C LEU A 102 -3.84 -1.14 9.12
N PHE A 103 -2.62 -1.62 8.87
CA PHE A 103 -2.40 -2.88 8.17
C PHE A 103 -2.87 -4.08 9.00
N ARG A 104 -2.76 -4.03 10.32
CA ARG A 104 -3.29 -5.06 11.23
C ARG A 104 -4.81 -5.14 11.11
N GLN A 105 -5.50 -4.00 11.16
CA GLN A 105 -6.96 -3.93 11.08
C GLN A 105 -7.50 -4.34 9.71
N THR A 106 -6.80 -4.00 8.63
CA THR A 106 -7.26 -4.33 7.28
C THR A 106 -6.74 -5.68 6.79
N ARG A 107 -5.94 -6.41 7.56
CA ARG A 107 -5.23 -7.61 7.09
C ARG A 107 -6.16 -8.71 6.57
N ALA A 108 -7.28 -8.89 7.26
CA ALA A 108 -8.30 -9.88 6.94
C ALA A 108 -9.47 -9.31 6.12
N VAL A 109 -9.46 -7.99 5.89
CA VAL A 109 -10.53 -7.31 5.17
C VAL A 109 -10.21 -7.33 3.69
N LEU A 110 -10.99 -8.12 2.94
CA LEU A 110 -10.90 -8.13 1.48
C LEU A 110 -11.53 -6.86 0.90
N PRO A 111 -11.02 -6.33 -0.22
CA PRO A 111 -11.71 -5.29 -0.98
C PRO A 111 -13.10 -5.76 -1.39
N GLU A 112 -14.05 -4.83 -1.54
CA GLU A 112 -15.38 -5.17 -2.05
C GLU A 112 -15.29 -5.86 -3.41
N PRO A 113 -16.22 -6.79 -3.72
CA PRO A 113 -16.33 -7.37 -5.05
C PRO A 113 -16.55 -6.29 -6.10
N VAL A 114 -15.94 -6.47 -7.26
CA VAL A 114 -16.18 -5.62 -8.42
C VAL A 114 -17.21 -6.34 -9.30
N GLU A 115 -18.44 -5.85 -9.27
CA GLU A 115 -19.47 -6.17 -10.26
C GLU A 115 -18.98 -5.54 -11.58
N ASP A 116 -18.98 -6.29 -12.68
CA ASP A 116 -18.52 -5.85 -14.01
C ASP A 116 -17.01 -5.83 -14.32
N TRP A 117 -16.26 -6.84 -13.85
CA TRP A 117 -14.97 -7.20 -14.46
C TRP A 117 -15.19 -8.04 -15.72
N SER A 118 -15.69 -7.43 -16.81
CA SER A 118 -15.89 -8.05 -18.13
C SER A 118 -14.94 -7.46 -19.17
#